data_AF-A0A7V9NBH1-F1
#
_entry.id   AF-A0A7V9NBH1-F1
#
_cell.length_a   1.000
_cell.length_b   1.000
_cell.length_c   1.000
_cell.angle_alpha   90.00
_cell.angle_beta   90.00
_cell.angle_gamma   90.00
#
_symmetry.space_group_name_H-M   'P 1'
#
loop_
_entity.id
_entity.type
_entity.pdbx_description
1 polymer ?
#
loop_
_entity_poly.entity_id
_entity_poly.type
_entity_poly.pdbx_seq_one_letter_code
_entity_poly.pdbx_strand_id
1 'polypeptide(L)' 'HKWWNGSAWGPSLTGWERMGGVCTSPPRVVSWGPNRLDVFVTGTDRALYHKWWDGSAWGPSLTGYERQGGVVIDF' A
#
# COMPACT_ATOMS: atom_id res chain seq x y z
N HIS A 1 7.41 -2.90 -1.99
CA HIS A 1 6.95 -3.94 -1.07
C HIS A 1 8.02 -5.03 -0.96
N LYS A 2 8.26 -5.53 0.25
CA LYS A 2 9.17 -6.64 0.54
C LYS A 2 8.50 -7.47 1.61
N TRP A 3 8.60 -8.79 1.51
CA TRP A 3 7.93 -9.71 2.42
C TRP A 3 8.80 -10.92 2.72
N TRP A 4 8.55 -11.56 3.85
CA TRP A 4 9.16 -12.84 4.21
C TRP A 4 8.17 -13.96 3.93
N ASN A 5 8.60 -15.01 3.22
CA ASN A 5 7.74 -16.15 2.90
C ASN A 5 7.96 -17.37 3.82
N GLY A 6 8.71 -17.23 4.91
CA GLY A 6 9.11 -18.34 5.78
C GLY A 6 10.52 -18.87 5.54
N SER A 7 11.14 -18.57 4.38
CA SER A 7 12.50 -19.04 4.06
C SER A 7 13.35 -18.05 3.26
N ALA A 8 12.73 -17.10 2.57
CA ALA A 8 13.41 -16.08 1.79
C ALA A 8 12.65 -14.74 1.81
N TRP A 9 13.39 -13.66 1.55
CA TRP A 9 12.82 -12.34 1.29
C TRP A 9 12.38 -12.23 -0.16
N GLY A 10 11.10 -11.93 -0.38
CA GLY A 10 10.55 -11.52 -1.66
C GLY A 10 10.57 -9.99 -1.80
N PRO A 11 10.71 -9.43 -3.02
CA PRO A 11 10.94 -10.15 -4.28
C PRO A 11 12.38 -10.70 -4.40
N SER A 12 13.31 -10.15 -3.62
CA SER A 12 14.68 -10.66 -3.45
C SER A 12 15.29 -10.11 -2.16
N LEU A 13 16.49 -10.57 -1.81
CA LEU A 13 17.22 -10.10 -0.62
C LEU A 13 17.53 -8.59 -0.68
N THR A 14 17.83 -8.06 -1.85
CA THR A 14 18.31 -6.67 -2.03
C THR A 14 17.28 -5.77 -2.71
N GLY A 15 16.22 -6.32 -3.29
CA GLY A 15 15.22 -5.60 -4.06
C GLY A 15 13.92 -5.30 -3.32
N TRP A 16 13.06 -4.52 -3.99
CA TRP A 16 11.71 -4.17 -3.58
C TRP A 16 10.76 -4.27 -4.77
N GLU A 17 9.55 -4.72 -4.53
CA GLU A 17 8.48 -4.75 -5.53
C GLU A 17 7.84 -3.36 -5.65
N ARG A 18 7.68 -2.87 -6.88
CA ARG A 18 7.08 -1.56 -7.13
C ARG A 18 5.57 -1.65 -6.97
N MET A 19 5.03 -0.92 -5.98
CA MET A 19 3.58 -0.91 -5.64
C MET A 19 2.76 0.12 -6.41
N GLY A 20 3.37 0.77 -7.42
CA GLY A 20 2.75 1.84 -8.19
C GLY A 20 2.39 3.08 -7.37
N GLY A 21 1.54 3.93 -7.95
CA GLY A 21 1.15 5.22 -7.39
C GLY A 21 2.24 6.31 -7.45
N VAL A 22 1.81 7.57 -7.35
CA VAL A 22 2.63 8.73 -7.03
C VAL A 22 1.95 9.41 -5.85
N CYS A 23 2.62 9.49 -4.71
CA CYS A 23 2.06 9.98 -3.45
C CYS A 23 2.93 11.08 -2.87
N THR A 24 2.30 11.94 -2.07
CA THR A 24 2.93 13.11 -1.42
C THR A 24 3.19 12.88 0.07
N SER A 25 2.72 11.77 0.63
CA SER A 25 2.96 11.36 2.01
C SER A 25 3.64 9.99 2.06
N PRO A 26 4.38 9.66 3.14
CA PRO A 26 4.74 8.28 3.41
C PRO A 26 3.46 7.43 3.61
N PRO A 27 3.50 6.12 3.29
CA PRO A 27 2.38 5.23 3.55
C PRO A 27 2.10 5.08 5.04
N ARG A 28 0.82 4.95 5.39
CA ARG A 28 0.33 4.57 6.72
C ARG A 28 -0.37 3.22 6.60
N VAL A 29 -0.03 2.27 7.47
CA VAL A 29 -0.53 0.88 7.35
C VAL A 29 -1.20 0.46 8.65
N VAL A 30 -2.37 -0.15 8.53
CA VAL A 30 -3.12 -0.74 9.64
C VAL A 30 -3.54 -2.17 9.30
N SER A 31 -3.89 -2.93 10.32
CA SER A 31 -4.45 -4.28 10.19
C SER A 31 -5.55 -4.45 11.22
N TRP A 32 -6.68 -5.00 10.79
CA TRP A 32 -7.80 -5.36 11.68
C TRP A 32 -7.96 -6.87 11.83
N GLY A 33 -7.13 -7.68 11.16
CA GLY A 33 -7.19 -9.13 11.24
C GLY A 33 -6.04 -9.82 10.52
N PRO A 34 -5.82 -11.12 10.78
CA PRO A 34 -4.82 -11.91 10.06
C PRO A 34 -5.03 -11.83 8.56
N ASN A 35 -3.94 -11.83 7.80
CA ASN A 35 -3.96 -11.77 6.33
C ASN A 35 -4.64 -10.52 5.74
N ARG A 36 -4.79 -9.45 6.53
CA ARG A 36 -5.30 -8.16 6.05
C ARG A 36 -4.34 -7.03 6.35
N LEU A 37 -4.08 -6.21 5.33
CA LEU A 37 -3.44 -4.91 5.48
C LEU A 37 -4.24 -3.86 4.73
N ASP A 38 -4.39 -2.69 5.32
CA ASP A 38 -4.96 -1.49 4.70
C ASP A 38 -3.87 -0.40 4.68
N VAL A 39 -3.58 0.14 3.51
CA VAL A 39 -2.50 1.09 3.24
C VAL A 39 -3.09 2.39 2.72
N PHE A 40 -2.78 3.49 3.41
CA PHE A 40 -3.26 4.83 3.09
C PHE A 40 -2.12 5.76 2.70
N VAL A 41 -2.35 6.55 1.65
CA VAL A 41 -1.43 7.59 1.18
C VAL A 41 -2.20 8.83 0.75
N THR A 42 -1.54 9.97 0.75
CA THR A 42 -2.06 11.20 0.13
C THR A 42 -1.60 11.26 -1.33
N GLY A 43 -2.54 11.49 -2.25
CA GLY A 43 -2.25 11.68 -3.66
C GLY A 43 -1.66 13.05 -3.98
N THR A 44 -1.28 13.25 -5.25
CA THR A 44 -0.81 14.56 -5.75
C THR A 44 -1.93 15.60 -5.83
N ASP A 45 -3.19 15.16 -5.83
CA ASP A 45 -4.42 15.97 -5.81
C ASP A 45 -4.91 16.29 -4.38
N ARG A 46 -4.12 15.93 -3.34
CA ARG A 46 -4.47 16.00 -1.92
C ARG A 46 -5.64 15.10 -1.48
N ALA A 47 -6.12 14.17 -2.31
CA ALA A 47 -7.11 13.20 -1.86
C ALA A 47 -6.47 12.05 -1.09
N LEU A 48 -7.25 11.39 -0.24
CA LEU A 48 -6.89 10.13 0.38
C LEU A 48 -7.01 9.00 -0.64
N TYR A 49 -5.98 8.16 -0.70
CA TYR A 49 -5.95 6.94 -1.51
C TYR A 49 -5.72 5.73 -0.63
N HIS A 50 -6.29 4.61 -1.05
CA HIS A 50 -6.26 3.36 -0.33
C HIS A 50 -5.82 2.19 -1.24
N LYS A 51 -5.13 1.23 -0.64
CA LYS A 51 -4.74 -0.06 -1.22
C LYS A 51 -4.79 -1.08 -0.10
N TRP A 52 -5.14 -2.31 -0.41
CA TRP A 52 -5.19 -3.35 0.61
C TRP A 52 -4.60 -4.67 0.15
N TRP A 53 -4.17 -5.48 1.10
CA TRP A 53 -3.87 -6.90 0.91
C TRP A 53 -5.00 -7.71 1.50
N ASP A 54 -5.57 -8.64 0.73
CA ASP A 54 -6.70 -9.47 1.17
C ASP A 54 -6.33 -10.89 1.63
N GLY A 55 -5.04 -11.21 1.69
CA GLY A 55 -4.53 -12.54 2.00
C GLY A 55 -4.06 -13.31 0.77
N SER A 56 -4.44 -12.86 -0.42
CA SER A 56 -4.11 -13.50 -1.69
C SER A 56 -3.61 -12.52 -2.75
N ALA A 57 -4.13 -11.30 -2.77
CA ALA A 57 -3.83 -10.28 -3.75
C ALA A 57 -3.88 -8.87 -3.17
N TRP A 58 -3.20 -7.95 -3.88
CA TRP A 58 -3.30 -6.52 -3.62
C TRP A 58 -4.46 -5.93 -4.41
N GLY A 59 -5.38 -5.25 -3.72
CA GLY A 59 -6.46 -4.47 -4.32
C GLY A 59 -6.13 -2.97 -4.38
N PRO A 60 -6.62 -2.24 -5.40
CA PRO A 60 -7.40 -2.73 -6.56
C PRO A 60 -6.57 -3.52 -7.58
N SER A 61 -5.24 -3.40 -7.53
CA SER A 61 -4.27 -4.24 -8.25
C SER A 61 -2.90 -4.08 -7.58
N LEU A 62 -1.86 -4.81 -8.03
CA LEU A 62 -0.50 -4.63 -7.52
C LEU A 62 -0.03 -3.17 -7.58
N THR A 63 -0.31 -2.47 -8.68
CA THR A 63 0.18 -1.11 -8.94
C THR A 63 -0.87 0.00 -8.81
N GLY A 64 -2.15 -0.34 -8.62
CA GLY A 64 -3.25 0.61 -8.48
C GLY A 64 -3.53 1.03 -7.03
N TYR A 65 -4.18 2.18 -6.85
CA TYR A 65 -4.75 2.65 -5.59
C TYR A 65 -6.18 3.13 -5.87
N GLU A 66 -7.11 2.90 -4.95
CA GLU A 66 -8.45 3.47 -5.02
C GLU A 66 -8.46 4.87 -4.42
N ARG A 67 -9.19 5.80 -5.05
CA ARG A 67 -9.39 7.15 -4.52
C ARG A 67 -10.56 7.14 -3.55
N GLN A 68 -10.33 7.54 -2.30
CA GLN A 68 -11.38 7.68 -1.28
C GLN A 68 -11.90 9.13 -1.18
N GLY A 69 -11.18 10.09 -1.77
CA GLY A 69 -11.61 11.49 -1.82
C GLY A 69 -11.11 12.34 -0.66
N GLY A 70 -11.82 13.41 -0.35
CA GLY A 70 -11.41 14.41 0.64
C GLY A 70 -10.26 15.32 0.19
N VAL A 71 -9.83 16.19 1.11
CA VAL A 71 -8.64 17.05 0.99
C VAL A 71 -7.84 16.90 2.29
N VAL A 72 -6.70 16.24 2.21
CA VAL A 72 -5.77 16.10 3.34
C VAL A 72 -4.96 17.39 3.45
N ILE A 73 -5.01 18.03 4.62
CA ILE A 73 -4.44 19.36 4.85
C ILE A 73 -3.16 19.33 5.71
N ASP A 74 -2.96 18.30 6.52
CA ASP A 74 -1.77 18.09 7.35
C ASP A 74 -1.54 16.60 7.65
N PHE A 75 -0.34 16.28 8.16
CA PHE A 75 0.06 14.96 8.68
C PHE A 75 1.21 15.06 9.67
#